data_AF-A0A3D5GD30-F1
#
_entry.id   AF-A0A3D5GD30-F1
#
_cell.length_a   1.000
_cell.length_b   1.000
_cell.length_c   1.000
_cell.angle_alpha   90.00
_cell.angle_beta   90.00
_cell.angle_gamma   90.00
#
_symmetry.space_group_name_H-M   'P 1'
#
loop_
_entity.id
_entity.type
_entity.pdbx_description
1 polymer ?
#
loop_
_entity_poly.entity_id
_entity_poly.type
_entity_poly.pdbx_seq_one_letter_code
_entity_poly.pdbx_strand_id
1 'polypeptide(L)'
;MSGTIAILVPVAWNQTGSRFLAREFEAIFNSSDMSDYAVIWDRNDNYTYTVAPARSLYTHAVLLGWSQVCPGQVLFRAGNLGDRTWPLYAVDQSGQTVAVSDDQPLVFGSQASQDWIESQTRF
;
A
#
# COMPACT_ATOMS: atom_id res chain seq x y z
N MET A 1 2.17 6.96 -27.93
CA MET A 1 2.01 5.98 -26.83
C MET A 1 2.33 6.70 -25.55
N SER A 2 1.46 6.63 -24.54
CA SER A 2 1.78 7.14 -23.21
C SER A 2 2.70 6.13 -22.52
N GLY A 3 3.79 6.60 -21.92
CA GLY A 3 4.62 5.72 -21.09
C GLY A 3 3.91 5.42 -19.77
N THR A 4 4.24 4.28 -19.18
CA THR A 4 3.78 3.87 -17.85
C THR A 4 4.96 3.74 -16.89
N ILE A 5 4.68 3.84 -15.60
CA ILE A 5 5.64 3.55 -14.53
C ILE A 5 4.98 2.64 -13.50
N ALA A 6 5.75 1.69 -12.99
CA ALA A 6 5.43 0.89 -11.82
C ALA A 6 6.61 0.93 -10.85
N ILE A 7 6.37 1.23 -9.58
CA ILE A 7 7.39 1.29 -8.53
C ILE A 7 6.93 0.41 -7.37
N LEU A 8 7.78 -0.54 -6.96
CA LEU A 8 7.56 -1.35 -5.77
C LEU A 8 8.40 -0.82 -4.60
N VAL A 9 7.75 -0.48 -3.50
CA VAL A 9 8.37 0.11 -2.31
C VAL A 9 8.07 -0.75 -1.06
N PRO A 10 9.08 -1.27 -0.36
CA PRO A 10 8.93 -1.88 0.97
C PRO A 10 8.20 -0.97 1.96
N VAL A 11 7.20 -1.48 2.68
CA VAL A 11 6.49 -0.71 3.72
C VAL A 11 6.81 -1.25 5.11
N ALA A 12 6.30 -2.42 5.48
CA ALA A 12 6.43 -2.94 6.84
C ALA A 12 6.07 -4.43 6.95
N TRP A 13 6.51 -5.08 8.01
CA TRP A 13 5.91 -6.34 8.44
C TRP A 13 4.55 -6.10 9.10
N ASN A 14 3.72 -7.14 9.21
CA ASN A 14 2.57 -7.14 10.11
C ASN A 14 3.02 -7.43 11.56
N GLN A 15 2.09 -7.29 12.52
CA GLN A 15 2.38 -7.43 13.95
C GLN A 15 3.05 -8.78 14.32
N THR A 16 2.65 -9.86 13.65
CA THR A 16 3.16 -11.21 13.92
C THR A 16 4.44 -11.55 13.16
N GLY A 17 4.88 -10.69 12.23
CA GLY A 17 6.01 -10.96 11.33
C GLY A 17 5.75 -12.06 10.30
N SER A 18 4.50 -12.50 10.14
CA SER A 18 4.10 -13.53 9.16
C SER A 18 3.82 -12.96 7.78
N ARG A 19 3.56 -11.64 7.67
CA ARG A 19 3.23 -10.98 6.40
C ARG A 19 4.09 -9.73 6.20
N PHE A 20 4.52 -9.52 4.96
CA PHE A 20 5.25 -8.34 4.54
C PHE A 20 4.39 -7.52 3.58
N LEU A 21 4.31 -6.22 3.83
CA LEU A 21 3.61 -5.26 3.00
C LEU A 21 4.60 -4.46 2.16
N ALA A 22 4.34 -4.42 0.86
CA ALA A 22 4.92 -3.48 -0.08
C ALA A 22 3.82 -2.66 -0.76
N ARG A 23 4.18 -1.45 -1.17
CA ARG A 23 3.37 -0.57 -2.00
C ARG A 23 3.79 -0.78 -3.45
N GLU A 24 2.84 -1.08 -4.31
CA GLU A 24 3.02 -0.95 -5.75
C GLU A 24 2.31 0.33 -6.21
N PHE A 25 3.07 1.29 -6.73
CA PHE A 25 2.55 2.51 -7.32
C PHE A 25 2.57 2.38 -8.83
N GLU A 26 1.41 2.50 -9.48
CA GLU A 26 1.29 2.51 -10.93
C GLU A 26 0.79 3.88 -11.42
N ALA A 27 1.34 4.37 -12.53
CA ALA A 27 0.85 5.59 -13.17
C ALA A 27 1.10 5.64 -14.69
N ILE A 28 0.30 6.45 -15.37
CA ILE A 28 0.50 6.82 -16.78
C ILE A 28 1.08 8.24 -16.87
N PHE A 29 2.22 8.39 -17.55
CA PHE A 29 2.87 9.70 -17.72
C PHE A 29 1.94 10.70 -18.43
N ASN A 30 2.02 11.97 -18.03
CA ASN A 30 1.19 13.08 -18.52
C ASN A 30 -0.32 12.88 -18.33
N SER A 31 -0.72 12.18 -17.27
CA SER A 31 -2.12 11.97 -16.91
C SER A 31 -2.33 12.07 -15.41
N SER A 32 -3.59 12.08 -14.99
CA SER A 32 -4.00 11.87 -13.61
C SER A 32 -4.38 10.41 -13.34
N ASP A 33 -3.92 9.46 -14.15
CA ASP A 33 -4.18 8.04 -13.91
C ASP A 33 -3.03 7.49 -13.06
N MET A 34 -3.25 7.39 -11.75
CA MET A 34 -2.32 6.82 -10.79
C MET A 34 -3.06 6.15 -9.64
N SER A 35 -2.52 5.03 -9.15
CA SER A 35 -3.06 4.38 -7.94
C SER A 35 -1.99 3.56 -7.24
N ASP A 36 -2.15 3.47 -5.92
CA ASP A 36 -1.46 2.48 -5.10
C ASP A 36 -2.22 1.15 -5.08
N TYR A 37 -1.45 0.08 -4.97
CA TYR A 37 -1.87 -1.26 -4.64
C TYR A 37 -1.04 -1.75 -3.44
N ALA A 38 -1.65 -2.59 -2.61
CA ALA A 38 -0.97 -3.30 -1.55
C ALA A 38 -0.53 -4.67 -2.07
N VAL A 39 0.78 -4.90 -2.05
CA VAL A 39 1.39 -6.19 -2.34
C VAL A 39 1.76 -6.84 -1.01
N ILE A 40 1.05 -7.91 -0.66
CA ILE A 40 1.18 -8.62 0.61
C ILE A 40 1.80 -9.97 0.34
N TRP A 41 3.04 -10.18 0.79
CA TRP A 41 3.63 -11.51 0.84
C TRP A 41 3.28 -12.19 2.17
N ASP A 42 2.63 -13.35 2.11
CA ASP A 42 2.33 -14.18 3.27
C ASP A 42 3.34 -15.34 3.36
N ARG A 43 4.07 -15.39 4.47
CA ARG A 43 5.09 -16.42 4.72
C ARG A 43 4.48 -17.81 4.86
N ASN A 44 3.29 -17.91 5.44
CA ASN A 44 2.71 -19.20 5.79
C ASN A 44 2.24 -19.94 4.54
N ASP A 45 1.61 -19.21 3.62
CA ASP A 45 1.10 -19.75 2.36
C ASP A 45 2.13 -19.65 1.23
N ASN A 46 3.25 -18.96 1.48
CA ASN A 46 4.28 -18.62 0.50
C ASN A 46 3.68 -18.05 -0.80
N TYR A 47 2.74 -17.12 -0.63
CA TYR A 47 1.95 -16.54 -1.71
C TYR A 47 1.92 -15.01 -1.60
N THR A 48 1.81 -14.35 -2.75
CA THR A 48 1.73 -12.89 -2.85
C THR A 48 0.34 -12.47 -3.31
N TYR A 49 -0.30 -11.62 -2.54
CA TYR A 49 -1.60 -11.04 -2.83
C TYR A 49 -1.42 -9.59 -3.26
N THR A 50 -2.03 -9.20 -4.37
CA THR A 50 -2.14 -7.79 -4.76
C THR A 50 -3.58 -7.35 -4.55
N VAL A 51 -3.79 -6.40 -3.64
CA VAL A 51 -5.11 -5.93 -3.27
C VAL A 51 -5.18 -4.41 -3.34
N ALA A 52 -6.37 -3.92 -3.62
CA ALA A 52 -6.74 -2.51 -3.55
C ALA A 52 -8.22 -2.43 -3.17
N PRO A 53 -8.74 -1.26 -2.79
CA PRO A 53 -10.17 -1.12 -2.55
C PRO A 53 -10.97 -1.53 -3.79
N ALA A 54 -12.27 -1.79 -3.64
CA ALA A 54 -13.12 -2.10 -4.80
C ALA A 54 -13.13 -0.92 -5.79
N ARG A 55 -12.72 -1.15 -7.05
CA ARG A 55 -12.56 -0.10 -8.08
C ARG A 55 -13.83 0.71 -8.38
N SER A 56 -15.02 0.19 -8.06
CA SER A 56 -16.28 0.95 -8.18
C SER A 56 -16.40 2.11 -7.19
N LEU A 57 -15.49 2.23 -6.21
CA LEU A 57 -15.54 3.22 -5.14
C LEU A 57 -14.60 4.41 -5.35
N TYR A 58 -13.64 4.36 -6.30
CA TYR A 58 -12.61 5.39 -6.43
C TYR A 58 -11.94 5.41 -7.81
N THR A 59 -11.26 6.53 -8.12
CA THR A 59 -10.30 6.61 -9.24
C THR A 59 -8.84 6.62 -8.76
N HIS A 60 -8.58 7.06 -7.53
CA HIS A 60 -7.26 7.02 -6.90
C HIS A 60 -7.30 6.34 -5.53
N ALA A 61 -6.31 5.49 -5.24
CA ALA A 61 -6.07 4.95 -3.91
C ALA A 61 -4.65 5.26 -3.45
N VAL A 62 -4.52 5.53 -2.15
CA VAL A 62 -3.25 5.75 -1.46
C VAL A 62 -3.13 4.72 -0.35
N LEU A 63 -2.08 3.90 -0.41
CA LEU A 63 -1.79 2.91 0.63
C LEU A 63 -1.21 3.62 1.86
N LEU A 64 -1.84 3.42 3.02
CA LEU A 64 -1.42 4.06 4.26
C LEU A 64 -0.59 3.11 5.15
N GLY A 65 -0.87 1.81 5.14
CA GLY A 65 -0.17 0.82 5.96
C GLY A 65 -1.08 -0.32 6.38
N TRP A 66 -0.82 -0.92 7.54
CA TRP A 66 -1.75 -1.88 8.16
C TRP A 66 -2.85 -1.14 8.93
N SER A 67 -4.07 -1.65 8.92
CA SER A 67 -5.18 -1.08 9.69
C SER A 67 -5.02 -1.35 11.20
N GLN A 68 -5.26 -0.33 12.02
CA GLN A 68 -5.34 -0.48 13.47
C GLN A 68 -6.69 -1.08 13.90
N VAL A 69 -7.78 -0.65 13.26
CA VAL A 69 -9.16 -1.05 13.62
C VAL A 69 -9.54 -2.42 13.06
N CYS A 70 -8.95 -2.81 11.92
CA CYS A 70 -9.16 -4.10 11.26
C CYS A 70 -7.85 -4.90 11.16
N PRO A 71 -7.43 -5.59 12.24
CA PRO A 71 -6.15 -6.31 12.28
C PRO A 71 -5.97 -7.28 11.11
N GLY A 72 -4.80 -7.23 10.48
CA GLY A 72 -4.46 -8.09 9.35
C GLY A 72 -4.96 -7.60 7.98
N GLN A 73 -5.74 -6.52 7.95
CA GLN A 73 -6.11 -5.81 6.72
C GLN A 73 -5.19 -4.62 6.47
N VAL A 74 -5.08 -4.23 5.20
CA VAL A 74 -4.33 -3.04 4.79
C VAL A 74 -5.27 -1.84 4.69
N LEU A 75 -4.77 -0.67 5.09
CA LEU A 75 -5.53 0.56 5.14
C LEU A 75 -5.20 1.43 3.94
N PHE A 76 -6.24 1.87 3.24
CA PHE A 76 -6.16 2.81 2.14
C PHE A 76 -6.94 4.08 2.46
N ARG A 77 -6.55 5.17 1.83
CA ARG A 77 -7.42 6.30 1.56
C ARG A 77 -7.73 6.31 0.08
N ALA A 78 -9.01 6.33 -0.29
CA ALA A 78 -9.40 6.27 -1.69
C ALA A 78 -10.55 7.23 -1.99
N GLY A 79 -10.55 7.79 -3.19
CA GLY A 79 -11.57 8.73 -3.64
C GLY A 79 -11.35 9.14 -5.08
N ASN A 80 -12.13 10.12 -5.54
CA ASN A 80 -11.94 10.67 -6.87
C ASN A 80 -11.12 11.96 -6.82
N LEU A 81 -10.29 12.16 -7.83
CA LEU A 81 -9.56 13.42 -7.96
C LEU A 81 -10.57 14.57 -8.05
N GLY A 82 -10.41 15.57 -7.18
CA GLY A 82 -11.32 16.70 -7.04
C GLY A 82 -12.33 16.56 -5.88
N ASP A 83 -12.51 15.36 -5.33
CA ASP A 83 -13.34 15.17 -4.12
C ASP A 83 -12.69 15.85 -2.91
N ARG A 84 -13.51 16.50 -2.08
CA ARG A 84 -13.03 17.21 -0.88
C ARG A 84 -12.56 16.29 0.23
N THR A 85 -13.12 15.09 0.29
CA THR A 85 -12.89 14.11 1.34
C THR A 85 -12.74 12.75 0.72
N TRP A 86 -11.62 12.09 1.03
CA TRP A 86 -11.39 10.71 0.60
C TRP A 86 -11.57 9.79 1.82
N PRO A 87 -12.57 8.89 1.81
CA PRO A 87 -12.80 7.95 2.89
C PRO A 87 -11.63 6.98 3.10
N LEU A 88 -11.60 6.38 4.29
CA LEU A 88 -10.68 5.32 4.64
C LEU A 88 -11.34 3.96 4.37
N TYR A 89 -10.55 3.03 3.84
CA TYR A 89 -10.97 1.67 3.55
C TYR A 89 -9.94 0.67 4.06
N ALA A 90 -10.39 -0.29 4.85
CA ALA A 90 -9.63 -1.49 5.15
C ALA A 90 -9.92 -2.55 4.07
N VAL A 91 -8.87 -3.23 3.60
CA VAL A 91 -8.96 -4.25 2.56
C VAL A 91 -8.24 -5.51 3.02
N ASP A 92 -8.92 -6.65 2.92
CA ASP A 92 -8.33 -7.96 3.24
C ASP A 92 -7.62 -8.61 2.04
N GLN A 93 -6.99 -9.77 2.25
CA GLN A 93 -6.27 -10.51 1.21
C GLN A 93 -7.16 -11.04 0.07
N SER A 94 -8.48 -11.11 0.28
CA SER A 94 -9.45 -11.48 -0.75
C SER A 94 -9.90 -10.29 -1.59
N GLY A 95 -9.50 -9.07 -1.23
CA GLY A 95 -9.96 -7.83 -1.83
C GLY A 95 -11.28 -7.32 -1.25
N GLN A 96 -11.80 -7.95 -0.17
CA GLN A 96 -12.99 -7.45 0.49
C GLN A 96 -12.69 -6.09 1.12
N THR A 97 -13.52 -5.10 0.77
CA THR A 97 -13.35 -3.71 1.18
C THR A 97 -14.36 -3.33 2.24
N VAL A 98 -13.90 -2.73 3.34
CA VAL A 98 -14.73 -2.23 4.43
C VAL A 98 -14.42 -0.75 4.68
N ALA A 99 -15.44 0.10 4.73
CA ALA A 99 -15.28 1.50 5.11
C ALA A 99 -15.01 1.61 6.61
N VAL A 100 -14.00 2.38 6.99
CA VAL A 100 -13.61 2.58 8.40
C VAL A 100 -13.59 4.08 8.72
N SER A 101 -13.80 4.42 10.00
CA SER A 101 -13.72 5.79 10.51
C SER A 101 -12.64 5.88 11.58
N ASP A 102 -11.88 6.98 11.58
CA ASP A 102 -10.83 7.27 12.56
C ASP A 102 -9.71 6.21 12.68
N ASP A 103 -9.52 5.39 11.66
CA ASP A 103 -8.46 4.38 11.61
C ASP A 103 -7.09 5.01 11.34
N GLN A 104 -6.03 4.35 11.83
CA GLN A 104 -4.65 4.81 11.73
C GLN A 104 -3.77 3.74 11.11
N PRO A 105 -2.79 4.12 10.28
CA PRO A 105 -1.83 3.18 9.73
C PRO A 105 -0.85 2.72 10.81
N LEU A 106 -0.66 1.41 10.89
CA LEU A 106 0.37 0.77 11.68
C LEU A 106 1.50 0.27 10.78
N VAL A 107 2.72 0.39 11.28
CA VAL A 107 3.91 -0.22 10.71
C VAL A 107 4.60 -1.04 11.79
N PHE A 108 5.00 -2.26 11.45
CA PHE A 108 5.72 -3.14 12.36
C PHE A 108 7.08 -3.51 11.76
N GLY A 109 8.04 -3.73 12.66
CA GLY A 109 9.43 -4.00 12.32
C GLY A 109 10.36 -3.01 13.01
N SER A 110 11.59 -3.44 13.22
CA SER A 110 12.68 -2.58 13.69
C SER A 110 13.51 -2.15 12.50
N GLN A 111 13.92 -0.88 12.44
CA GLN A 111 15.02 -0.48 11.57
C GLN A 111 16.27 -1.22 12.05
N ALA A 112 16.82 -2.11 11.22
CA ALA A 112 18.16 -2.60 11.43
C ALA A 112 19.11 -1.43 11.11
N SER A 113 19.85 -0.96 12.12
CA SER A 113 20.83 0.10 11.96
C SER A 113 22.03 -0.41 11.15
N GLN A 114 21.96 -0.30 9.83
CA GLN A 114 23.11 -0.09 8.95
C GLN A 114 22.59 0.23 7.54
N ASP A 115 22.67 1.51 7.20
CA ASP A 115 22.37 2.04 5.88
C ASP A 115 23.17 1.29 4.82
N TRP A 116 22.46 0.69 3.87
CA TRP A 116 23.02 0.00 2.71
C TRP A 116 23.59 0.95 1.64
N ILE A 117 23.77 2.23 1.96
CA ILE A 117 24.33 3.21 1.03
C ILE A 117 25.72 3.61 1.51
N GLU A 118 26.70 2.74 1.26
CA GLU A 118 28.05 3.27 1.06
C GLU A 118 28.05 4.02 -0.28
N SER A 119 28.14 5.34 -0.24
CA SER A 119 28.39 6.16 -1.42
C SER A 119 29.73 5.76 -2.04
N GLN A 120 29.70 5.13 -3.22
CA GLN A 120 30.90 4.97 -4.07
C GLN A 120 31.08 6.14 -5.05
N THR A 121 30.64 7.36 -4.73
CA THR A 121 31.02 8.53 -5.53
C THR A 121 32.42 9.00 -5.12
N ARG A 122 33.45 8.50 -5.82
CA ARG A 122 34.74 9.19 -5.90
C ARG A 122 34.63 10.29 -6.95
N PHE A 123 34.83 11.54 -6.55
CA PHE A 123 35.11 12.65 -7.45
C PHE A 123 36.60 12.68 -7.80
#